data_AF-A0A1A6FZJ8-F1
#
_entry.id   AF-A0A1A6FZJ8-F1
#
_cell.length_a   1.000
_cell.length_b   1.000
_cell.length_c   1.000
_cell.angle_alpha   90.00
_cell.angle_beta   90.00
_cell.angle_gamma   90.00
#
_symmetry.space_group_name_H-M   'P 1'
#
loop_
_entity.id
_entity.type
_entity.pdbx_description
1 polymer ?
#
loop_
_entity_poly.entity_id
_entity_poly.type
_entity_poly.pdbx_seq_one_letter_code
_entity_poly.pdbx_strand_id
1 'polypeptide(L)'
;VGHEDEDAADTGVVETTKERHPYKHPNIPNVVFWDLPGIGTTDFPPKDYLEKMKFHEYDFFIIVSATRFRKNDIDLAKAVSMMKKDFYFVRTKVDCDLKNEEEFKPCTFDREKVLQQIRSNCVKNFQENNIAEPPIFLISNRHLSDYDFPVLMDKVVNALPVYKRNNFMRSLPNVTGASIERKWQFLRLRIWIEAIGNYLRMFGVGVFGVDDASLQSLAEDWQMSVDQLKAKMKSPNVFETAKEETIQERLSRHYEEFCVANRHLVDKNVSVKELFYLKLYFLDI
;
A
#
# COMPACT_ATOMS: atom_id res chain seq x y z
N VAL A 1 -7.54 9.94 5.92
CA VAL A 1 -7.40 9.96 7.38
C VAL A 1 -6.46 11.10 7.73
N GLY A 2 -7.04 12.27 8.02
CA GLY A 2 -6.39 13.39 8.67
C GLY A 2 -6.06 13.07 10.12
N HIS A 3 -5.31 13.96 10.78
CA HIS A 3 -4.84 13.73 12.15
C HIS A 3 -5.95 13.77 13.21
N GLU A 4 -7.10 14.36 12.88
CA GLU A 4 -8.25 14.53 13.79
C GLU A 4 -9.48 13.74 13.30
N ASP A 5 -9.31 12.88 12.29
CA ASP A 5 -10.39 12.01 11.81
C ASP A 5 -10.69 10.93 12.87
N GLU A 6 -11.95 10.49 12.96
CA GLU A 6 -12.40 9.48 13.93
C GLU A 6 -11.62 8.15 13.85
N ASP A 7 -11.21 7.77 12.63
CA ASP A 7 -10.43 6.55 12.37
C ASP A 7 -8.90 6.78 12.41
N ALA A 8 -8.44 7.96 12.85
CA ALA A 8 -7.02 8.28 12.96
C ALA A 8 -6.38 7.56 14.14
N ALA A 9 -5.09 7.25 14.01
CA ALA A 9 -4.33 6.75 15.14
C ALA A 9 -4.15 7.86 16.18
N ASP A 10 -4.53 7.58 17.43
CA ASP A 10 -4.41 8.53 18.53
C ASP A 10 -2.97 8.98 18.71
N THR A 11 -2.75 10.30 18.60
CA THR A 11 -1.45 10.90 18.87
C THR A 11 -1.53 11.87 20.05
N GLY A 12 -0.52 11.81 20.91
CA GLY A 12 -0.47 12.64 22.11
C GLY A 12 0.94 13.14 22.40
N VAL A 13 1.02 14.14 23.27
CA VAL A 13 2.31 14.57 23.88
C VAL A 13 2.85 13.48 24.79
N VAL A 14 1.94 12.74 25.42
CA VAL A 14 2.22 11.52 26.19
C VAL A 14 1.87 10.29 25.35
N GLU A 15 2.34 9.14 25.81
CA GLU A 15 1.99 7.87 25.19
C GLU A 15 0.47 7.61 25.21
N THR A 16 -0.04 7.19 24.06
CA THR A 16 -1.46 6.87 23.82
C THR A 16 -1.67 5.36 23.69
N THR A 17 -0.79 4.67 22.96
CA THR A 17 -0.91 3.25 22.63
C THR A 17 -0.30 2.35 23.71
N LYS A 18 -1.13 1.63 24.47
CA LYS A 18 -0.70 0.64 25.49
C LYS A 18 -0.78 -0.81 25.03
N GLU A 19 -1.64 -1.08 24.06
CA GLU A 19 -1.83 -2.38 23.44
C GLU A 19 -1.72 -2.24 21.93
N ARG A 20 -1.34 -3.31 21.24
CA ARG A 20 -1.27 -3.29 19.78
C ARG A 20 -2.65 -3.00 19.20
N HIS A 21 -2.75 -2.04 18.27
CA HIS A 21 -4.01 -1.64 17.67
C HIS A 21 -3.98 -1.76 16.14
N PRO A 22 -4.95 -2.46 15.52
CA PRO A 22 -5.03 -2.58 14.06
C PRO A 22 -5.77 -1.41 13.42
N TYR A 23 -5.19 -0.83 12.37
CA TYR A 23 -5.80 0.15 11.49
C TYR A 23 -5.91 -0.43 10.08
N LYS A 24 -7.15 -0.68 9.64
CA LYS A 24 -7.41 -1.21 8.29
C LYS A 24 -7.36 -0.07 7.28
N HIS A 25 -6.76 -0.30 6.12
CA HIS A 25 -6.79 0.69 5.06
C HIS A 25 -8.24 0.87 4.54
N PRO A 26 -8.77 2.11 4.46
CA PRO A 26 -10.20 2.35 4.17
C PRO A 26 -10.71 1.68 2.90
N ASN A 27 -9.89 1.70 1.83
CA ASN A 27 -10.28 1.14 0.53
C ASN A 27 -9.79 -0.30 0.31
N ILE A 28 -8.89 -0.81 1.16
CA ILE A 28 -8.21 -2.10 0.96
C ILE A 28 -8.08 -2.78 2.34
N PRO A 29 -9.16 -3.32 2.91
CA PRO A 29 -9.19 -3.81 4.29
C PRO A 29 -8.24 -4.98 4.58
N ASN A 30 -7.71 -5.62 3.53
CA ASN A 30 -6.66 -6.65 3.63
C ASN A 30 -5.28 -6.07 3.96
N VAL A 31 -5.09 -4.75 3.85
CA VAL A 31 -3.89 -4.05 4.31
C VAL A 31 -4.19 -3.50 5.69
N VAL A 32 -3.46 -4.01 6.68
CA VAL A 32 -3.64 -3.65 8.09
C VAL A 32 -2.32 -3.09 8.62
N PHE A 33 -2.35 -1.87 9.13
CA PHE A 33 -1.25 -1.27 9.86
C PHE A 33 -1.44 -1.57 11.34
N TRP A 34 -0.45 -2.13 11.99
CA TRP A 34 -0.49 -2.37 13.43
C TRP A 34 0.35 -1.32 14.12
N ASP A 35 -0.31 -0.47 14.90
CA ASP A 35 0.39 0.41 15.82
C ASP A 35 0.74 -0.38 17.08
N LEU A 36 2.00 -0.31 17.49
CA LEU A 36 2.54 -1.08 18.60
C LEU A 36 2.97 -0.12 19.72
N PRO A 37 2.70 -0.45 21.00
CA PRO A 37 3.20 0.31 22.13
C PRO A 37 4.73 0.37 22.12
N GLY A 38 5.33 1.43 22.65
CA GLY A 38 6.79 1.48 22.77
C GLY A 38 7.33 0.37 23.68
N ILE A 39 8.47 -0.26 23.33
CA ILE A 39 9.03 -1.32 24.19
C ILE A 39 9.32 -0.86 25.63
N GLY A 40 9.71 0.41 25.80
CA GLY A 40 10.04 0.99 27.10
C GLY A 40 8.85 1.54 27.88
N THR A 41 7.64 1.36 27.39
CA THR A 41 6.44 1.95 27.99
C THR A 41 5.40 0.93 28.43
N THR A 42 5.69 -0.35 28.20
CA THR A 42 4.84 -1.45 28.64
C THR A 42 5.05 -1.81 30.11
N ASP A 43 3.97 -2.21 30.79
CA ASP A 43 4.00 -2.62 32.20
C ASP A 43 4.55 -4.05 32.43
N PHE A 44 5.15 -4.66 31.40
CA PHE A 44 5.66 -6.02 31.45
C PHE A 44 7.15 -6.08 31.07
N PRO A 45 7.87 -7.15 31.44
CA PRO A 45 9.30 -7.27 31.16
C PRO A 45 9.61 -7.18 29.66
N PRO A 46 10.65 -6.45 29.23
CA PRO A 46 10.99 -6.30 27.80
C PRO A 46 11.19 -7.63 27.05
N LYS A 47 11.60 -8.69 27.76
CA LYS A 47 11.74 -10.05 27.21
C LYS A 47 10.42 -10.65 26.71
N ASP A 48 9.28 -10.23 27.25
CA ASP A 48 7.95 -10.77 26.91
C ASP A 48 7.28 -9.95 25.78
N TYR A 49 7.91 -8.85 25.37
CA TYR A 49 7.37 -7.92 24.37
C TYR A 49 7.14 -8.57 23.01
N LEU A 50 8.10 -9.38 22.54
CA LEU A 50 7.99 -10.05 21.25
C LEU A 50 6.80 -11.02 21.18
N GLU A 51 6.54 -11.74 22.27
CA GLU A 51 5.45 -12.69 22.38
C GLU A 51 4.10 -11.97 22.49
N LYS A 52 4.00 -10.98 23.40
CA LYS A 52 2.75 -10.23 23.60
C LYS A 52 2.32 -9.43 22.39
N MET A 53 3.27 -8.85 21.66
CA MET A 53 2.98 -8.14 20.42
C MET A 53 2.79 -9.09 19.21
N LYS A 54 3.05 -10.38 19.40
CA LYS A 54 2.92 -11.44 18.40
C LYS A 54 3.69 -11.14 17.10
N PHE A 55 4.97 -10.88 17.24
CA PHE A 55 5.85 -10.51 16.11
C PHE A 55 5.81 -11.49 14.91
N HIS A 56 5.46 -12.77 15.14
CA HIS A 56 5.37 -13.76 14.07
C HIS A 56 4.17 -13.54 13.12
N GLU A 57 3.15 -12.77 13.51
CA GLU A 57 1.95 -12.49 12.69
C GLU A 57 2.21 -11.47 11.58
N TYR A 58 3.34 -10.74 11.62
CA TYR A 58 3.61 -9.64 10.70
C TYR A 58 4.50 -10.04 9.52
N ASP A 59 4.21 -9.44 8.36
CA ASP A 59 4.99 -9.61 7.14
C ASP A 59 6.37 -8.94 7.23
N PHE A 60 6.43 -7.74 7.80
CA PHE A 60 7.66 -6.97 8.02
C PHE A 60 7.46 -5.95 9.15
N PHE A 61 8.55 -5.34 9.62
CA PHE A 61 8.53 -4.31 10.66
C PHE A 61 9.04 -2.97 10.15
N ILE A 62 8.41 -1.89 10.61
CA ILE A 62 8.91 -0.53 10.44
C ILE A 62 9.19 0.05 11.82
N ILE A 63 10.45 0.32 12.12
CA ILE A 63 10.87 1.01 13.34
C ILE A 63 10.91 2.50 13.03
N VAL A 64 9.99 3.25 13.62
CA VAL A 64 9.89 4.70 13.45
C VAL A 64 10.59 5.41 14.59
N SER A 65 11.56 6.26 14.27
CA SER A 65 12.25 7.11 15.25
C SER A 65 12.26 8.56 14.78
N ALA A 66 12.33 9.49 15.71
CA ALA A 66 12.39 10.93 15.46
C ALA A 66 13.47 11.58 16.30
N THR A 67 14.08 12.64 15.77
CA THR A 67 15.16 13.45 16.37
C THR A 67 16.41 12.66 16.79
N ARG A 68 16.36 11.92 17.89
CA ARG A 68 17.51 11.17 18.42
C ARG A 68 17.19 9.69 18.49
N PHE A 69 18.16 8.88 18.12
CA PHE A 69 18.11 7.43 18.30
C PHE A 69 18.01 7.12 19.80
N ARG A 70 16.95 6.43 20.22
CA ARG A 70 16.71 6.10 21.64
C ARG A 70 17.12 4.67 21.93
N LYS A 71 17.38 4.38 23.20
CA LYS A 71 17.64 3.01 23.67
C LYS A 71 16.50 2.06 23.28
N ASN A 72 15.26 2.52 23.38
CA ASN A 72 14.08 1.74 22.98
C ASN A 72 14.12 1.32 21.49
N ASP A 73 14.61 2.20 20.61
CA ASP A 73 14.73 1.90 19.17
C ASP A 73 15.77 0.78 18.94
N ILE A 74 16.88 0.81 19.70
CA ILE A 74 17.93 -0.22 19.67
C ILE A 74 17.40 -1.55 20.21
N ASP A 75 16.72 -1.52 21.35
CA ASP A 75 16.20 -2.73 21.99
C ASP A 75 15.15 -3.40 21.09
N LEU A 76 14.30 -2.62 20.41
CA LEU A 76 13.36 -3.11 19.41
C LEU A 76 14.08 -3.71 18.19
N ALA A 77 15.09 -3.02 17.65
CA ALA A 77 15.87 -3.52 16.52
C ALA A 77 16.60 -4.84 16.86
N LYS A 78 17.17 -4.96 18.07
CA LYS A 78 17.76 -6.21 18.56
C LYS A 78 16.72 -7.33 18.62
N ALA A 79 15.55 -7.03 19.17
CA ALA A 79 14.47 -7.99 19.32
C ALA A 79 13.98 -8.52 17.96
N VAL A 80 13.81 -7.65 16.96
CA VAL A 80 13.44 -8.05 15.60
C VAL A 80 14.57 -8.81 14.89
N SER A 81 15.81 -8.36 15.07
CA SER A 81 17.00 -9.02 14.49
C SER A 81 17.18 -10.45 15.02
N MET A 82 16.94 -10.67 16.33
CA MET A 82 16.97 -12.01 16.94
C MET A 82 15.94 -12.96 16.34
N MET A 83 14.80 -12.44 15.86
CA MET A 83 13.78 -13.21 15.16
C MET A 83 14.10 -13.50 13.68
N LYS A 84 15.25 -13.04 13.17
CA LYS A 84 15.64 -13.17 11.76
C LYS A 84 14.56 -12.63 10.80
N LYS A 85 13.84 -11.59 11.23
CA LYS A 85 12.84 -10.90 10.44
C LYS A 85 13.44 -9.61 9.88
N ASP A 86 13.08 -9.30 8.65
CA ASP A 86 13.46 -8.03 8.03
C ASP A 86 12.72 -6.88 8.70
N PHE A 87 13.44 -5.78 8.90
CA PHE A 87 12.86 -4.52 9.37
C PHE A 87 13.45 -3.34 8.62
N TYR A 88 12.68 -2.27 8.58
CA TYR A 88 13.04 -1.00 7.98
C TYR A 88 13.15 0.04 9.07
N PHE A 89 14.21 0.84 9.05
CA PHE A 89 14.35 1.95 9.97
C PHE A 89 13.93 3.24 9.29
N VAL A 90 12.95 3.94 9.86
CA VAL A 90 12.39 5.17 9.31
C VAL A 90 12.63 6.32 10.29
N ARG A 91 13.54 7.22 9.92
CA ARG A 91 13.83 8.45 10.64
C ARG A 91 12.91 9.55 10.15
N THR A 92 11.90 9.86 10.96
CA THR A 92 10.90 10.90 10.67
C THR A 92 11.36 12.26 11.16
N LYS A 93 10.66 13.33 10.75
CA LYS A 93 10.89 14.73 11.18
C LYS A 93 12.24 15.32 10.76
N VAL A 94 12.84 14.83 9.66
CA VAL A 94 14.12 15.37 9.16
C VAL A 94 14.03 16.81 8.67
N ASP A 95 12.83 17.23 8.27
CA ASP A 95 12.50 18.62 7.96
C ASP A 95 12.60 19.55 9.19
N CYS A 96 12.28 19.06 10.39
CA CYS A 96 12.55 19.82 11.63
C CYS A 96 14.05 19.94 11.88
N ASP A 97 14.82 18.87 11.70
CA ASP A 97 16.27 18.89 11.91
C ASP A 97 16.96 19.86 10.93
N LEU A 98 16.55 19.83 9.67
CA LEU A 98 17.01 20.75 8.62
C LEU A 98 16.68 22.20 8.96
N LYS A 99 15.41 22.49 9.32
CA LYS A 99 14.99 23.83 9.69
C LYS A 99 15.79 24.38 10.87
N ASN A 100 16.03 23.56 11.89
CA ASN A 100 16.84 23.97 13.03
C ASN A 100 18.29 24.28 12.61
N GLU A 101 18.94 23.42 11.82
CA GLU A 101 20.31 23.68 11.35
C GLU A 101 20.39 24.93 10.46
N GLU A 102 19.39 25.18 9.62
CA GLU A 102 19.29 26.38 8.79
C GLU A 102 19.15 27.65 9.63
N GLU A 103 18.27 27.64 10.64
CA GLU A 103 18.03 28.79 11.51
C GLU A 103 19.24 29.11 12.42
N PHE A 104 19.89 28.10 12.98
CA PHE A 104 21.02 28.30 13.90
C PHE A 104 22.37 28.46 13.19
N LYS A 105 22.54 27.94 11.96
CA LYS A 105 23.81 27.99 11.21
C LYS A 105 23.61 28.40 9.74
N PRO A 106 22.97 29.54 9.46
CA PRO A 106 22.57 29.91 8.10
C PRO A 106 23.74 30.03 7.11
N CYS A 107 24.91 30.50 7.55
CA CYS A 107 26.08 30.69 6.68
C CYS A 107 26.78 29.38 6.27
N THR A 108 26.57 28.29 7.01
CA THR A 108 27.22 26.99 6.77
C THR A 108 26.23 25.86 6.53
N PHE A 109 24.95 26.20 6.46
CA PHE A 109 23.88 25.25 6.22
C PHE A 109 24.01 24.64 4.83
N ASP A 110 23.97 23.31 4.80
CA ASP A 110 23.91 22.52 3.58
C ASP A 110 22.96 21.36 3.83
N ARG A 111 21.84 21.35 3.11
CA ARG A 111 20.77 20.35 3.28
C ARG A 111 21.28 18.93 3.12
N GLU A 112 22.09 18.66 2.09
CA GLU A 112 22.54 17.31 1.78
C GLU A 112 23.55 16.82 2.82
N LYS A 113 24.45 17.71 3.26
CA LYS A 113 25.40 17.42 4.33
C LYS A 113 24.69 17.08 5.63
N VAL A 114 23.64 17.81 6.00
CA VAL A 114 22.86 17.53 7.21
C VAL A 114 22.13 16.18 7.08
N LEU A 115 21.50 15.90 5.94
CA LEU A 115 20.86 14.59 5.70
C LEU A 115 21.87 13.43 5.76
N GLN A 116 23.05 13.61 5.15
CA GLN A 116 24.13 12.62 5.20
C GLN A 116 24.64 12.40 6.62
N GLN A 117 24.77 13.47 7.43
CA GLN A 117 25.12 13.36 8.85
C GLN A 117 24.07 12.57 9.64
N ILE A 118 22.78 12.85 9.44
CA ILE A 118 21.69 12.12 10.09
C ILE A 118 21.75 10.63 9.71
N ARG A 119 21.91 10.32 8.41
CA ARG A 119 22.02 8.94 7.92
C ARG A 119 23.23 8.22 8.52
N SER A 120 24.39 8.88 8.50
CA SER A 120 25.65 8.33 9.03
C SER A 120 25.55 8.07 10.54
N ASN A 121 24.88 8.96 11.27
CA ASN A 121 24.61 8.76 12.69
C ASN A 121 23.70 7.54 12.92
N CYS A 122 22.66 7.32 12.10
CA CYS A 122 21.81 6.12 12.21
C CYS A 122 22.63 4.84 11.99
N VAL A 123 23.44 4.79 10.91
CA VAL A 123 24.32 3.66 10.61
C VAL A 123 25.27 3.37 11.76
N LYS A 124 25.95 4.41 12.28
CA LYS A 124 26.87 4.30 13.40
C LYS A 124 26.20 3.71 14.65
N ASN A 125 24.98 4.15 14.99
CA ASN A 125 24.24 3.62 16.13
C ASN A 125 23.94 2.10 15.99
N PHE A 126 23.61 1.62 14.80
CA PHE A 126 23.42 0.17 14.57
C PHE A 126 24.73 -0.61 14.70
N GLN A 127 25.82 -0.10 14.10
CA GLN A 127 27.14 -0.72 14.13
C GLN A 127 27.69 -0.82 15.57
N GLU A 128 27.62 0.26 16.34
CA GLU A 128 28.06 0.29 17.74
C GLU A 128 27.28 -0.66 18.64
N ASN A 129 26.08 -1.06 18.22
CA ASN A 129 25.22 -2.01 18.95
C ASN A 129 25.28 -3.43 18.39
N ASN A 130 26.20 -3.72 17.46
CA ASN A 130 26.37 -5.03 16.81
C ASN A 130 25.11 -5.55 16.11
N ILE A 131 24.33 -4.63 15.52
CA ILE A 131 23.15 -4.97 14.70
C ILE A 131 23.54 -4.77 13.24
N ALA A 132 23.22 -5.74 12.38
CA ALA A 132 23.40 -5.56 10.94
C ALA A 132 22.61 -4.33 10.46
N GLU A 133 23.23 -3.53 9.59
CA GLU A 133 22.63 -2.29 9.09
C GLU A 133 21.31 -2.60 8.34
N PRO A 134 20.16 -2.11 8.83
CA PRO A 134 18.90 -2.22 8.11
C PRO A 134 18.82 -1.17 7.01
N PRO A 135 17.89 -1.29 6.05
CA PRO A 135 17.56 -0.18 5.18
C PRO A 135 17.04 1.02 5.99
N ILE A 136 17.70 2.16 5.86
CA ILE A 136 17.40 3.41 6.57
C ILE A 136 16.76 4.41 5.62
N PHE A 137 15.62 4.99 6.02
CA PHE A 137 14.89 5.98 5.24
C PHE A 137 14.67 7.25 6.06
N LEU A 138 15.08 8.38 5.52
CA LEU A 138 14.84 9.71 6.08
C LEU A 138 13.57 10.28 5.47
N ILE A 139 12.56 10.63 6.28
CA ILE A 139 11.27 11.12 5.75
C ILE A 139 10.74 12.33 6.54
N SER A 140 9.89 13.11 5.88
CA SER A 140 8.98 14.06 6.51
C SER A 140 7.54 13.66 6.23
N ASN A 141 6.73 13.51 7.27
CA ASN A 141 5.29 13.27 7.12
C ASN A 141 4.55 14.50 6.56
N ARG A 142 5.18 15.68 6.56
CA ARG A 142 4.64 16.92 5.96
C ARG A 142 4.91 17.00 4.46
N HIS A 143 5.96 16.32 3.98
CA HIS A 143 6.42 16.38 2.60
C HIS A 143 6.74 14.98 2.08
N LEU A 144 5.71 14.16 1.87
CA LEU A 144 5.86 12.74 1.52
C LEU A 144 6.45 12.48 0.13
N SER A 145 6.42 13.46 -0.77
CA SER A 145 7.05 13.36 -2.09
C SER A 145 8.55 13.69 -2.05
N ASP A 146 9.02 14.31 -0.98
CA ASP A 146 10.42 14.65 -0.75
C ASP A 146 11.10 13.53 0.09
N TYR A 147 12.43 13.54 0.12
CA TYR A 147 13.28 12.59 0.84
C TYR A 147 13.05 11.12 0.40
N ASP A 148 13.15 10.18 1.35
CA ASP A 148 13.23 8.75 1.06
C ASP A 148 11.86 8.02 1.07
N PHE A 149 10.74 8.72 1.25
CA PHE A 149 9.43 8.05 1.35
C PHE A 149 9.03 7.28 0.08
N PRO A 150 9.22 7.80 -1.16
CA PRO A 150 8.98 7.01 -2.37
C PRO A 150 9.85 5.75 -2.44
N VAL A 151 11.10 5.85 -2.01
CA VAL A 151 12.07 4.74 -2.00
C VAL A 151 11.70 3.68 -0.95
N LEU A 152 11.25 4.11 0.23
CA LEU A 152 10.71 3.25 1.28
C LEU A 152 9.57 2.40 0.74
N MET A 153 8.59 3.04 0.09
CA MET A 153 7.43 2.34 -0.44
C MET A 153 7.80 1.30 -1.49
N ASP A 154 8.75 1.62 -2.38
CA ASP A 154 9.26 0.65 -3.35
C ASP A 154 9.96 -0.53 -2.70
N LYS A 155 10.78 -0.27 -1.68
CA LYS A 155 11.49 -1.34 -0.98
C LYS A 155 10.51 -2.29 -0.30
N VAL A 156 9.50 -1.76 0.37
CA VAL A 156 8.49 -2.55 1.07
C VAL A 156 7.65 -3.36 0.08
N VAL A 157 7.16 -2.75 -1.01
CA VAL A 157 6.41 -3.48 -2.06
C VAL A 157 7.24 -4.63 -2.63
N ASN A 158 8.52 -4.40 -2.90
CA ASN A 158 9.38 -5.42 -3.53
C ASN A 158 9.78 -6.54 -2.58
N ALA A 159 9.81 -6.29 -1.27
CA ALA A 159 10.05 -7.33 -0.27
C ALA A 159 8.84 -8.27 -0.08
N LEU A 160 7.63 -7.81 -0.41
CA LEU A 160 6.43 -8.64 -0.31
C LEU A 160 6.41 -9.75 -1.38
N PRO A 161 5.86 -10.93 -1.07
CA PRO A 161 5.54 -11.96 -2.06
C PRO A 161 4.68 -11.39 -3.18
N VAL A 162 4.92 -11.84 -4.42
CA VAL A 162 4.30 -11.29 -5.65
C VAL A 162 2.78 -11.16 -5.53
N TYR A 163 2.10 -12.15 -4.96
CA TYR A 163 0.65 -12.16 -4.80
C TYR A 163 0.11 -11.13 -3.77
N LYS A 164 0.95 -10.62 -2.85
CA LYS A 164 0.59 -9.56 -1.89
C LYS A 164 0.83 -8.15 -2.45
N ARG A 165 1.76 -8.02 -3.41
CA ARG A 165 2.21 -6.72 -3.94
C ARG A 165 1.07 -5.86 -4.48
N ASN A 166 0.13 -6.45 -5.21
CA ASN A 166 -0.95 -5.69 -5.84
C ASN A 166 -1.84 -4.96 -4.82
N ASN A 167 -2.25 -5.63 -3.75
CA ASN A 167 -3.11 -5.01 -2.73
C ASN A 167 -2.36 -3.90 -1.99
N PHE A 168 -1.10 -4.14 -1.62
CA PHE A 168 -0.28 -3.16 -0.93
C PHE A 168 0.07 -1.97 -1.83
N MET A 169 0.44 -2.20 -3.10
CA MET A 169 0.73 -1.13 -4.07
C MET A 169 -0.48 -0.21 -4.26
N ARG A 170 -1.69 -0.76 -4.32
CA ARG A 170 -2.92 0.02 -4.46
C ARG A 170 -3.23 0.88 -3.22
N SER A 171 -2.87 0.42 -2.03
CA SER A 171 -3.09 1.16 -0.78
C SER A 171 -2.10 2.31 -0.52
N LEU A 172 -0.99 2.38 -1.27
CA LEU A 172 0.00 3.45 -1.07
C LEU A 172 -0.59 4.82 -1.43
N PRO A 173 -0.12 5.94 -0.86
CA PRO A 173 -0.54 7.27 -1.30
C PRO A 173 0.03 7.61 -2.70
N ASN A 174 -0.67 8.49 -3.43
CA ASN A 174 -0.25 8.99 -4.74
C ASN A 174 0.71 10.18 -4.57
N VAL A 175 1.93 9.91 -4.11
CA VAL A 175 2.91 10.95 -3.73
C VAL A 175 3.77 11.48 -4.88
N THR A 176 4.07 10.65 -5.88
CA THR A 176 4.89 11.05 -7.04
C THR A 176 4.26 10.53 -8.33
N GLY A 177 4.60 11.15 -9.46
CA GLY A 177 4.20 10.64 -10.78
C GLY A 177 4.65 9.19 -11.01
N ALA A 178 5.86 8.82 -10.55
CA ALA A 178 6.35 7.45 -10.61
C ALA A 178 5.52 6.46 -9.76
N SER A 179 5.05 6.89 -8.58
CA SER A 179 4.16 6.08 -7.74
C SER A 179 2.80 5.86 -8.40
N ILE A 180 2.27 6.89 -9.06
CA ILE A 180 1.03 6.79 -9.86
C ILE A 180 1.27 5.82 -11.01
N GLU A 181 2.28 6.05 -11.85
CA GLU A 181 2.63 5.19 -12.98
C GLU A 181 2.76 3.71 -12.57
N ARG A 182 3.39 3.42 -11.43
CA ARG A 182 3.45 2.03 -10.94
C ARG A 182 2.08 1.44 -10.61
N LYS A 183 1.20 2.18 -9.93
CA LYS A 183 -0.18 1.70 -9.68
C LYS A 183 -0.89 1.39 -10.98
N TRP A 184 -0.69 2.24 -11.96
CA TRP A 184 -1.24 2.09 -13.30
C TRP A 184 -0.77 0.80 -13.98
N GLN A 185 0.53 0.51 -13.95
CA GLN A 185 1.08 -0.75 -14.46
C GLN A 185 0.47 -1.99 -13.77
N PHE A 186 0.29 -1.95 -12.44
CA PHE A 186 -0.36 -3.05 -11.70
C PHE A 186 -1.84 -3.22 -12.09
N LEU A 187 -2.57 -2.12 -12.26
CA LEU A 187 -3.97 -2.16 -12.69
C LEU A 187 -4.13 -2.66 -14.13
N ARG A 188 -3.24 -2.24 -15.03
CA ARG A 188 -3.20 -2.72 -16.41
C ARG A 188 -2.94 -4.22 -16.48
N LEU A 189 -1.95 -4.72 -15.74
CA LEU A 189 -1.68 -6.17 -15.65
C LEU A 189 -2.90 -6.94 -15.13
N ARG A 190 -3.60 -6.39 -14.14
CA ARG A 190 -4.83 -7.00 -13.61
C ARG A 190 -5.94 -7.06 -14.66
N ILE A 191 -6.18 -5.96 -15.39
CA ILE A 191 -7.18 -5.90 -16.46
C ILE A 191 -6.88 -6.96 -17.53
N TRP A 192 -5.60 -7.15 -17.88
CA TRP A 192 -5.14 -8.23 -18.76
C TRP A 192 -5.43 -9.63 -18.22
N ILE A 193 -5.10 -9.91 -16.95
CA ILE A 193 -5.37 -11.22 -16.33
C ILE A 193 -6.88 -11.48 -16.28
N GLU A 194 -7.70 -10.48 -15.95
CA GLU A 194 -9.16 -10.59 -15.98
C GLU A 194 -9.68 -10.90 -17.39
N ALA A 195 -9.14 -10.25 -18.42
CA ALA A 195 -9.52 -10.51 -19.81
C ALA A 195 -9.12 -11.91 -20.28
N ILE A 196 -7.91 -12.37 -19.97
CA ILE A 196 -7.46 -13.74 -20.27
C ILE A 196 -8.33 -14.76 -19.52
N GLY A 197 -8.60 -14.52 -18.24
CA GLY A 197 -9.49 -15.38 -17.44
C GLY A 197 -10.88 -15.47 -18.03
N ASN A 198 -11.46 -14.35 -18.47
CA ASN A 198 -12.76 -14.32 -19.14
C ASN A 198 -12.74 -14.99 -20.52
N TYR A 199 -11.66 -14.80 -21.29
CA TYR A 199 -11.46 -15.47 -22.57
C TYR A 199 -11.41 -17.00 -22.38
N LEU A 200 -10.60 -17.51 -21.44
CA LEU A 200 -10.52 -18.93 -21.13
C LEU A 200 -11.86 -19.51 -20.63
N ARG A 201 -12.61 -18.75 -19.83
CA ARG A 201 -13.99 -19.11 -19.42
C ARG A 201 -14.94 -19.25 -20.61
N MET A 202 -14.77 -18.42 -21.65
CA MET A 202 -15.59 -18.46 -22.86
C MET A 202 -15.34 -19.69 -23.74
N PHE A 203 -14.14 -20.28 -23.68
CA PHE A 203 -13.75 -21.49 -24.42
C PHE A 203 -13.88 -22.79 -23.60
N GLY A 204 -14.57 -22.76 -22.46
CA GLY A 204 -14.89 -23.97 -21.70
C GLY A 204 -13.71 -24.66 -21.03
N VAL A 205 -12.55 -24.01 -20.90
CA VAL A 205 -11.43 -24.54 -20.10
C VAL A 205 -11.70 -24.17 -18.64
N GLY A 206 -12.46 -25.03 -17.95
CA GLY A 206 -12.88 -24.85 -16.57
C GLY A 206 -11.69 -24.78 -15.60
N VAL A 207 -11.34 -23.58 -15.16
CA VAL A 207 -10.43 -23.37 -14.03
C VAL A 207 -11.16 -22.81 -12.80
N PHE A 208 -12.44 -22.39 -12.92
CA PHE A 208 -13.18 -21.80 -11.79
C PHE A 208 -14.67 -22.15 -11.67
N GLY A 209 -15.17 -23.21 -12.34
CA GLY A 209 -16.55 -23.68 -12.12
C GLY A 209 -17.59 -22.55 -12.19
N VAL A 210 -17.63 -21.85 -13.32
CA VAL A 210 -18.63 -20.81 -13.62
C VAL A 210 -19.41 -21.15 -14.89
N ASP A 211 -19.46 -22.45 -15.21
CA ASP A 211 -20.49 -22.99 -16.09
C ASP A 211 -21.85 -22.91 -15.38
N ASP A 212 -22.92 -23.02 -16.18
CA ASP A 212 -24.29 -22.88 -15.69
C ASP A 212 -24.61 -23.92 -14.60
N ALA A 213 -23.99 -25.12 -14.65
CA ALA A 213 -24.16 -26.16 -13.64
C ALA A 213 -23.56 -25.76 -12.28
N SER A 214 -22.41 -25.09 -12.27
CA SER A 214 -21.74 -24.65 -11.05
C SER A 214 -22.40 -23.42 -10.41
N LEU A 215 -22.91 -22.48 -11.23
CA LEU A 215 -23.71 -21.35 -10.74
C LEU A 215 -25.04 -21.82 -10.15
N GLN A 216 -25.63 -22.88 -10.70
CA GLN A 216 -26.84 -23.49 -10.18
C GLN A 216 -26.60 -24.19 -8.84
N SER A 217 -25.51 -24.97 -8.73
CA SER A 217 -25.10 -25.61 -7.48
C SER A 217 -24.84 -24.58 -6.36
N LEU A 218 -24.17 -23.47 -6.66
CA LEU A 218 -23.86 -22.45 -5.65
C LEU A 218 -25.11 -21.65 -5.21
N ALA A 219 -26.06 -21.44 -6.13
CA ALA A 219 -27.34 -20.82 -5.82
C ALA A 219 -28.21 -21.71 -4.92
N GLU A 220 -28.18 -23.03 -5.14
CA GLU A 220 -28.84 -24.02 -4.29
C GLU A 220 -28.23 -24.08 -2.87
N ASP A 221 -26.89 -24.12 -2.77
CA ASP A 221 -26.19 -24.11 -1.47
C ASP A 221 -26.48 -22.86 -0.65
N TRP A 222 -26.72 -21.72 -1.31
CA TRP A 222 -26.98 -20.43 -0.67
C TRP A 222 -28.48 -20.09 -0.58
N GLN A 223 -29.35 -21.03 -0.96
CA GLN A 223 -30.82 -20.91 -0.93
C GLN A 223 -31.34 -19.62 -1.59
N MET A 224 -30.78 -19.25 -2.74
CA MET A 224 -31.19 -18.07 -3.49
C MET A 224 -31.26 -18.38 -4.98
N SER A 225 -31.93 -17.54 -5.77
CA SER A 225 -31.95 -17.75 -7.23
C SER A 225 -30.65 -17.32 -7.88
N VAL A 226 -30.29 -17.96 -8.99
CA VAL A 226 -29.10 -17.60 -9.79
C VAL A 226 -29.14 -16.12 -10.22
N ASP A 227 -30.33 -15.57 -10.47
CA ASP A 227 -30.50 -14.17 -10.82
C ASP A 227 -30.21 -13.22 -9.64
N GLN A 228 -30.56 -13.61 -8.41
CA GLN A 228 -30.21 -12.86 -7.20
C GLN A 228 -28.70 -12.90 -6.92
N LEU A 229 -28.06 -14.05 -7.16
CA LEU A 229 -26.61 -14.21 -7.07
C LEU A 229 -25.91 -13.28 -8.07
N LYS A 230 -26.37 -13.24 -9.33
CA LYS A 230 -25.85 -12.36 -10.40
C LYS A 230 -26.07 -10.88 -10.09
N ALA A 231 -27.19 -10.51 -9.48
CA ALA A 231 -27.50 -9.13 -9.12
C ALA A 231 -26.56 -8.58 -8.02
N LYS A 232 -26.17 -9.42 -7.05
CA LYS A 232 -25.23 -9.06 -5.99
C LYS A 232 -23.78 -8.85 -6.46
N MET A 233 -23.47 -9.26 -7.70
CA MET A 233 -22.13 -9.14 -8.28
C MET A 233 -21.88 -7.81 -9.02
N LYS A 234 -22.85 -6.89 -9.11
CA LYS A 234 -22.68 -5.59 -9.78
C LYS A 234 -22.16 -4.50 -8.82
N SER A 235 -21.06 -3.84 -9.20
CA SER A 235 -20.43 -2.70 -8.49
C SER A 235 -21.12 -1.36 -8.81
N PRO A 236 -21.24 -0.41 -7.87
CA PRO A 236 -21.84 0.90 -8.11
C PRO A 236 -20.80 1.98 -8.47
N ASN A 237 -21.28 3.01 -9.20
CA ASN A 237 -20.67 4.33 -9.49
C ASN A 237 -19.78 4.52 -10.73
N VAL A 238 -20.34 4.32 -11.93
CA VAL A 238 -19.90 4.96 -13.20
C VAL A 238 -21.03 5.80 -13.83
N PHE A 239 -22.18 5.93 -13.17
CA PHE A 239 -23.46 6.31 -13.79
C PHE A 239 -24.07 7.63 -13.27
N GLU A 240 -23.30 8.70 -13.08
CA GLU A 240 -23.91 10.01 -12.83
C GLU A 240 -24.02 10.82 -14.12
N THR A 241 -25.26 11.20 -14.44
CA THR A 241 -25.66 11.83 -15.69
C THR A 241 -25.71 13.35 -15.55
N ALA A 242 -24.91 14.03 -16.36
CA ALA A 242 -25.18 15.40 -16.74
C ALA A 242 -24.93 15.57 -18.25
N LYS A 243 -26.04 15.89 -18.96
CA LYS A 243 -26.20 16.32 -20.36
C LYS A 243 -26.22 15.27 -21.48
N GLU A 244 -27.33 15.36 -22.24
CA GLU A 244 -27.63 15.07 -23.66
C GLU A 244 -27.04 13.86 -24.41
N GLU A 245 -26.09 13.12 -23.86
CA GLU A 245 -25.57 11.89 -24.45
C GLU A 245 -25.91 10.72 -23.53
N THR A 246 -26.44 9.64 -24.11
CA THR A 246 -26.70 8.43 -23.33
C THR A 246 -25.38 7.82 -22.88
N ILE A 247 -25.39 7.17 -21.71
CA ILE A 247 -24.21 6.44 -21.20
C ILE A 247 -23.68 5.44 -22.25
N GLN A 248 -24.57 4.86 -23.07
CA GLN A 248 -24.23 3.92 -24.12
C GLN A 248 -23.42 4.58 -25.26
N GLU A 249 -23.88 5.72 -25.78
CA GLU A 249 -23.18 6.46 -26.84
C GLU A 249 -21.78 6.90 -26.38
N ARG A 250 -21.68 7.37 -25.13
CA ARG A 250 -20.41 7.79 -24.54
C ARG A 250 -19.42 6.64 -24.38
N LEU A 251 -19.88 5.48 -23.91
CA LEU A 251 -19.03 4.28 -23.78
C LEU A 251 -18.58 3.77 -25.16
N SER A 252 -19.47 3.74 -26.16
CA SER A 252 -19.10 3.35 -27.54
C SER A 252 -18.02 4.28 -28.11
N ARG A 253 -18.15 5.59 -27.93
CA ARG A 253 -17.17 6.58 -28.35
C ARG A 253 -15.81 6.40 -27.67
N HIS A 254 -15.80 6.21 -26.35
CA HIS A 254 -14.58 5.94 -25.58
C HIS A 254 -13.84 4.66 -26.04
N TYR A 255 -14.60 3.61 -26.35
CA TYR A 255 -14.05 2.38 -26.93
C TYR A 255 -13.40 2.62 -28.30
N GLU A 256 -14.06 3.36 -29.19
CA GLU A 256 -13.53 3.68 -30.52
C GLU A 256 -12.26 4.55 -30.44
N GLU A 257 -12.29 5.62 -29.65
CA GLU A 257 -11.13 6.51 -29.41
C GLU A 257 -9.90 5.72 -28.93
N PHE A 258 -10.10 4.84 -27.93
CA PHE A 258 -9.02 4.00 -27.41
C PHE A 258 -8.47 3.05 -28.48
N CYS A 259 -9.35 2.39 -29.24
CA CYS A 259 -8.97 1.43 -30.26
C CYS A 259 -8.19 2.08 -31.42
N VAL A 260 -8.54 3.31 -31.79
CA VAL A 260 -7.82 4.10 -32.79
C VAL A 260 -6.41 4.44 -32.30
N ALA A 261 -6.27 4.86 -31.04
CA ALA A 261 -4.98 5.25 -30.48
C ALA A 261 -4.03 4.05 -30.23
N ASN A 262 -4.57 2.91 -29.81
CA ASN A 262 -3.76 1.78 -29.31
C ASN A 262 -3.74 0.53 -30.21
N ARG A 263 -4.52 0.50 -31.30
CA ARG A 263 -4.81 -0.69 -32.14
C ARG A 263 -5.48 -1.83 -31.34
N HIS A 264 -6.13 -2.77 -32.03
CA HIS A 264 -6.72 -3.93 -31.36
C HIS A 264 -5.63 -4.88 -30.85
N LEU A 265 -5.63 -5.07 -29.53
CA LEU A 265 -4.74 -5.92 -28.75
C LEU A 265 -5.20 -7.40 -28.63
N VAL A 266 -6.45 -7.73 -29.03
CA VAL A 266 -7.04 -9.09 -28.94
C VAL A 266 -8.00 -9.34 -30.11
N ASP A 267 -8.04 -10.57 -30.64
CA ASP A 267 -8.81 -10.96 -31.84
C ASP A 267 -10.19 -11.63 -31.54
N LYS A 268 -11.18 -11.26 -32.37
CA LYS A 268 -12.55 -11.80 -32.61
C LYS A 268 -13.47 -12.31 -31.48
N ASN A 269 -13.71 -11.54 -30.40
CA ASN A 269 -14.97 -11.63 -29.63
C ASN A 269 -15.41 -10.28 -29.05
N VAL A 270 -16.64 -9.81 -29.31
CA VAL A 270 -17.04 -8.39 -29.20
C VAL A 270 -17.29 -7.91 -27.75
N SER A 271 -17.96 -8.69 -26.91
CA SER A 271 -18.41 -8.21 -25.58
C SER A 271 -17.31 -8.16 -24.50
N VAL A 272 -16.43 -9.17 -24.46
CA VAL A 272 -15.27 -9.20 -23.54
C VAL A 272 -14.23 -8.14 -23.97
N LYS A 273 -14.17 -7.84 -25.27
CA LYS A 273 -13.33 -6.81 -25.87
C LYS A 273 -13.77 -5.43 -25.35
N GLU A 274 -15.01 -5.02 -25.58
CA GLU A 274 -15.49 -3.68 -25.22
C GLU A 274 -15.25 -3.33 -23.74
N LEU A 275 -15.63 -4.21 -22.80
CA LEU A 275 -15.40 -3.97 -21.37
C LEU A 275 -13.91 -3.89 -21.01
N PHE A 276 -13.05 -4.67 -21.67
CA PHE A 276 -11.60 -4.64 -21.46
C PHE A 276 -10.98 -3.33 -21.95
N TYR A 277 -11.30 -2.88 -23.16
CA TYR A 277 -10.79 -1.61 -23.69
C TYR A 277 -11.36 -0.41 -22.94
N LEU A 278 -12.61 -0.46 -22.50
CA LEU A 278 -13.19 0.57 -21.62
C LEU A 278 -12.47 0.64 -20.28
N LYS A 279 -12.15 -0.50 -19.66
CA LYS A 279 -11.34 -0.52 -18.42
C LYS A 279 -9.94 0.08 -18.63
N LEU A 280 -9.33 -0.16 -19.79
CA LEU A 280 -8.04 0.46 -20.13
C LEU A 280 -8.18 1.95 -20.39
N TYR A 281 -9.23 2.40 -21.08
CA TYR A 281 -9.49 3.81 -21.36
C TYR A 281 -9.80 4.62 -20.09
N PHE A 282 -10.60 4.06 -19.17
CA PHE A 282 -10.85 4.67 -17.86
C PHE A 282 -9.62 4.64 -16.95
N LEU A 283 -8.67 3.77 -17.24
CA LEU A 283 -7.33 3.78 -16.68
C LEU A 283 -6.38 4.42 -17.70
N ASP A 284 -6.76 5.50 -18.38
CA ASP A 284 -5.91 6.33 -19.27
C ASP A 284 -6.33 7.81 -19.14
N ILE A 285 -7.60 8.06 -18.79
CA ILE A 285 -8.12 9.33 -18.26
C ILE A 285 -7.69 9.54 -16.80
#